data_AF-A0A353PUR1-F1
#
_entry.id   AF-A0A353PUR1-F1
#
_cell.length_a   1.000
_cell.length_b   1.000
_cell.length_c   1.000
_cell.angle_alpha   90.00
_cell.angle_beta   90.00
_cell.angle_gamma   90.00
#
_symmetry.space_group_name_H-M   'P 1'
#
loop_
_entity.id
_entity.type
_entity.pdbx_description
1 polymer ?
#
loop_
_entity_poly.entity_id
_entity_poly.type
_entity_poly.pdbx_seq_one_letter_code
_entity_poly.pdbx_strand_id
1 'polypeptide(L)'
;MNMKRKKKAPVFLRSLFISILVFSLSILSFFIPLTTRLDFLLYDYAMRLTASFTHPSDAISLVLLDQESIDWALQEKGWNWPWPREAYGDIVRYFSLANAASLTFDVLFTEPSLYGNADDENFAQACRENGKVVHTFYYSDKNK
;
A
#
# COMPACT_ATOMS: atom_id res chain seq x y z
N MET A 1 -42.96 -59.27 -25.35
CA MET A 1 -42.75 -57.80 -25.26
C MET A 1 -42.10 -57.51 -23.91
N ASN A 2 -40.77 -57.32 -23.87
CA ASN A 2 -40.02 -57.22 -22.62
C ASN A 2 -39.13 -55.97 -22.64
N MET A 3 -39.58 -54.89 -22.00
CA MET A 3 -38.85 -53.63 -21.92
C MET A 3 -37.73 -53.74 -20.88
N LYS A 4 -36.48 -53.88 -21.34
CA LYS A 4 -35.29 -53.82 -20.47
C LYS A 4 -35.16 -52.43 -19.86
N ARG A 5 -35.41 -52.31 -18.54
CA ARG A 5 -35.12 -51.10 -17.75
C ARG A 5 -33.61 -50.85 -17.76
N LYS A 6 -33.17 -49.70 -18.28
CA LYS A 6 -31.77 -49.26 -18.24
C LYS A 6 -31.32 -49.08 -16.78
N LYS A 7 -30.30 -49.81 -16.33
CA LYS A 7 -29.68 -49.66 -15.00
C LYS A 7 -29.05 -48.27 -14.91
N LYS A 8 -29.72 -47.32 -14.26
CA LYS A 8 -29.12 -46.02 -13.91
C LYS A 8 -28.05 -46.30 -12.87
N ALA A 9 -26.80 -45.88 -13.10
CA ALA A 9 -25.77 -45.92 -12.05
C ALA A 9 -26.35 -45.29 -10.77
N PRO A 10 -26.09 -45.86 -9.56
CA PRO A 10 -26.72 -45.36 -8.36
C PRO A 10 -26.29 -43.90 -8.19
N VAL A 11 -27.26 -43.01 -8.04
CA VAL A 11 -27.06 -41.54 -7.97
C VAL A 11 -25.95 -41.19 -6.98
N PHE A 12 -25.79 -41.99 -5.93
CA PHE A 12 -24.72 -41.94 -4.94
C PHE A 12 -23.29 -42.01 -5.51
N LEU A 13 -23.02 -42.90 -6.46
CA LEU A 13 -21.67 -43.04 -7.04
C LEU A 13 -21.31 -41.81 -7.89
N ARG A 14 -22.31 -41.21 -8.53
CA ARG A 14 -22.15 -39.97 -9.30
C ARG A 14 -21.90 -38.78 -8.37
N SER A 15 -22.65 -38.66 -7.27
CA SER A 15 -22.43 -37.59 -6.30
C SER A 15 -21.06 -37.71 -5.63
N LEU A 16 -20.62 -38.93 -5.27
CA LEU A 16 -19.29 -39.15 -4.69
C LEU A 16 -18.17 -38.71 -5.65
N PHE A 17 -18.28 -39.09 -6.93
CA PHE A 17 -17.30 -38.69 -7.94
C PHE A 17 -17.26 -37.16 -8.13
N ILE A 18 -18.42 -36.51 -8.18
CA ILE A 18 -18.52 -35.04 -8.27
C ILE A 18 -17.88 -34.39 -7.03
N SER A 19 -18.17 -34.87 -5.83
CA SER A 19 -17.59 -34.32 -4.60
C SER A 19 -16.07 -34.44 -4.57
N ILE A 20 -15.52 -35.60 -4.95
CA ILE A 20 -14.06 -35.80 -5.03
C ILE A 20 -13.45 -34.86 -6.06
N LEU A 21 -14.08 -34.70 -7.22
CA LEU A 21 -13.60 -33.80 -8.27
C LEU A 21 -13.56 -32.34 -7.78
N VAL A 22 -14.65 -31.87 -7.15
CA VAL A 22 -14.73 -30.50 -6.62
C VAL A 22 -13.71 -30.28 -5.51
N PHE A 23 -13.54 -31.25 -4.60
CA PHE A 23 -12.56 -31.17 -3.52
C PHE A 23 -11.12 -31.10 -4.06
N SER A 24 -10.78 -31.95 -5.02
CA SER A 24 -9.46 -31.94 -5.67
C SER A 24 -9.18 -30.63 -6.42
N LEU A 25 -10.18 -30.09 -7.13
CA LEU A 25 -10.06 -28.78 -7.79
C LEU A 25 -9.88 -27.64 -6.78
N SER A 26 -10.55 -27.72 -5.62
CA SER A 26 -10.43 -26.72 -4.56
C SER A 26 -9.02 -26.73 -3.93
N ILE A 27 -8.46 -27.91 -3.67
CA ILE A 27 -7.07 -28.06 -3.22
C ILE A 27 -6.09 -27.55 -4.27
N LEU A 28 -6.30 -27.89 -5.54
CA LEU A 28 -5.42 -27.44 -6.62
C LEU A 28 -5.42 -25.91 -6.75
N SER A 29 -6.59 -25.28 -6.61
CA SER A 29 -6.74 -23.81 -6.57
C SER A 29 -6.00 -23.17 -5.39
N PHE A 30 -5.89 -23.85 -4.25
CA PHE A 30 -5.13 -23.34 -3.10
C PHE A 30 -3.62 -23.31 -3.36
N PHE A 31 -3.08 -24.31 -4.07
CA PHE A 31 -1.63 -24.39 -4.35
C PHE A 31 -1.20 -23.64 -5.59
N ILE A 32 -2.11 -23.39 -6.54
CA ILE A 32 -1.80 -22.65 -7.77
C ILE A 32 -2.35 -21.22 -7.64
N PRO A 33 -1.48 -20.18 -7.62
CA PRO A 33 -1.91 -18.78 -7.55
C PRO A 33 -2.47 -18.27 -8.90
N LEU A 34 -3.13 -19.14 -9.67
CA LEU A 34 -3.70 -18.77 -10.97
C LEU A 34 -4.91 -17.86 -10.77
N THR A 35 -5.72 -18.11 -9.75
CA THR A 35 -6.85 -17.26 -9.36
C THR A 35 -6.38 -15.87 -8.98
N THR A 36 -5.37 -15.76 -8.11
CA THR A 36 -4.84 -14.46 -7.67
C THR A 36 -4.21 -13.66 -8.83
N ARG A 37 -3.50 -14.32 -9.74
CA ARG A 37 -2.99 -13.63 -10.95
C ARG A 37 -4.11 -13.13 -11.86
N LEU A 38 -5.14 -13.94 -12.08
CA LEU A 38 -6.31 -13.52 -12.86
C LEU A 38 -7.04 -12.37 -12.17
N ASP A 39 -7.18 -12.43 -10.84
CA ASP A 39 -7.79 -11.36 -10.05
C ASP A 39 -7.02 -10.06 -10.20
N PHE A 40 -5.69 -10.07 -10.09
CA PHE A 40 -4.86 -8.87 -10.31
C PHE A 40 -4.97 -8.33 -11.74
N LEU A 41 -4.97 -9.20 -12.75
CA LEU A 41 -5.13 -8.78 -14.14
C LEU A 41 -6.50 -8.15 -14.40
N LEU A 42 -7.57 -8.76 -13.87
CA LEU A 42 -8.93 -8.23 -14.00
C LEU A 42 -9.08 -6.92 -13.24
N TYR A 43 -8.48 -6.82 -12.05
CA TYR A 43 -8.45 -5.61 -11.25
C TYR A 43 -7.71 -4.48 -11.98
N ASP A 44 -6.51 -4.72 -12.50
CA ASP A 44 -5.73 -3.75 -13.27
C ASP A 44 -6.50 -3.28 -14.50
N TYR A 45 -7.18 -4.19 -15.19
CA TYR A 45 -8.02 -3.86 -16.34
C TYR A 45 -9.22 -2.98 -15.93
N ALA A 46 -9.94 -3.36 -14.87
CA ALA A 46 -11.05 -2.58 -14.34
C ALA A 46 -10.60 -1.18 -13.89
N MET A 47 -9.45 -1.08 -13.23
CA MET A 47 -8.85 0.20 -12.83
C MET A 47 -8.50 1.04 -14.06
N ARG A 48 -7.88 0.49 -15.09
CA ARG A 48 -7.59 1.23 -16.33
C ARG A 48 -8.83 1.74 -17.05
N LEU A 49 -9.93 0.99 -17.00
CA LEU A 49 -11.20 1.39 -17.61
C LEU A 49 -11.94 2.48 -16.84
N THR A 50 -11.81 2.48 -15.50
CA THR A 50 -12.59 3.36 -14.63
C THR A 50 -11.81 4.57 -14.13
N ALA A 51 -10.47 4.49 -14.13
CA ALA A 51 -9.62 5.61 -13.78
C ALA A 51 -9.74 6.70 -14.86
N SER A 52 -10.08 7.91 -14.43
CA SER A 52 -10.00 9.09 -15.29
C SER A 52 -8.52 9.36 -15.57
N PHE A 53 -8.06 9.07 -16.79
CA PHE A 53 -6.71 9.42 -17.19
C PHE A 53 -6.59 10.94 -17.26
N THR A 54 -5.76 11.50 -16.38
CA THR A 54 -5.36 12.90 -16.41
C THR A 54 -3.86 12.96 -16.60
N HIS A 55 -3.40 13.87 -17.46
CA HIS A 55 -1.97 14.09 -17.63
C HIS A 55 -1.41 14.58 -16.28
N PRO A 56 -0.37 13.93 -15.72
CA PRO A 56 0.27 14.40 -14.50
C PRO A 56 0.69 15.86 -14.64
N SER A 57 0.55 16.65 -13.58
CA SER A 57 1.02 18.03 -13.63
C SER A 57 2.54 18.06 -13.60
N ASP A 58 3.16 18.77 -14.55
CA ASP A 58 4.62 19.02 -14.53
C ASP A 58 5.06 19.90 -13.34
N ALA A 59 4.11 20.50 -12.62
CA ALA A 59 4.36 21.34 -11.45
C ALA A 59 4.36 20.58 -10.12
N ILE A 60 3.99 19.28 -10.12
CA ILE A 60 3.86 18.48 -8.91
C ILE A 60 4.85 17.33 -8.97
N SER A 61 5.73 17.24 -7.98
CA SER A 61 6.63 16.10 -7.79
C SER A 61 6.21 15.32 -6.56
N LEU A 62 6.09 14.00 -6.70
CA LEU A 62 5.79 13.09 -5.60
C LEU A 62 7.07 12.37 -5.18
N VAL A 63 7.46 12.53 -3.92
CA VAL A 63 8.56 11.77 -3.32
C VAL A 63 7.94 10.57 -2.60
N LEU A 64 8.19 9.38 -3.14
CA LEU A 64 7.72 8.13 -2.58
C LEU A 64 8.76 7.56 -1.64
N LEU A 65 8.30 7.03 -0.51
CA LEU A 65 9.11 6.31 0.45
C LEU A 65 8.59 4.88 0.50
N ASP A 66 9.45 3.94 0.13
CA ASP A 66 9.15 2.52 0.05
C ASP A 66 10.13 1.69 0.89
N GLN A 67 10.00 0.36 0.84
CA GLN A 67 10.85 -0.54 1.60
C GLN A 67 12.33 -0.41 1.20
N GLU A 68 12.63 -0.21 -0.08
CA GLU A 68 14.01 -0.02 -0.56
C GLU A 68 14.63 1.24 0.05
N SER A 69 13.86 2.34 0.11
CA SER A 69 14.26 3.57 0.77
C SER A 69 14.56 3.37 2.26
N ILE A 70 13.72 2.59 2.96
CA ILE A 70 13.91 2.27 4.38
C ILE A 70 15.17 1.43 4.59
N ASP A 71 15.35 0.39 3.78
CA ASP A 71 16.50 -0.51 3.88
C ASP A 71 17.80 0.25 3.58
N TRP A 72 17.78 1.16 2.59
CA TRP A 72 18.88 2.07 2.30
C TRP A 72 19.22 2.96 3.49
N ALA A 73 18.22 3.59 4.11
CA ALA A 73 18.44 4.47 5.26
C ALA A 73 19.02 3.70 6.45
N LEU A 74 18.59 2.47 6.66
CA LEU A 74 19.18 1.60 7.68
C LEU A 74 20.64 1.27 7.37
N GLN A 75 20.97 0.91 6.13
CA GLN A 75 22.31 0.51 5.73
C GLN A 75 23.30 1.68 5.71
N GLU A 76 22.90 2.82 5.15
CA GLU A 76 23.79 3.97 4.92
C GLU A 76 23.81 4.97 6.06
N LYS A 77 22.69 5.11 6.79
CA LYS A 77 22.55 6.10 7.88
C LYS A 77 22.38 5.46 9.26
N GLY A 78 22.15 4.14 9.33
CA GLY A 78 21.83 3.48 10.60
C GLY A 78 20.46 3.86 11.16
N TRP A 79 19.58 4.44 10.33
CA TRP A 79 18.26 4.91 10.77
C TRP A 79 17.26 3.77 10.71
N ASN A 80 16.64 3.50 11.87
CA ASN A 80 15.49 2.60 11.91
C ASN A 80 14.21 3.35 11.54
N TRP A 81 13.22 2.62 11.04
CA TRP A 81 11.87 3.16 10.88
C TRP A 81 11.17 3.22 12.24
N PRO A 82 10.42 4.31 12.56
CA PRO A 82 10.27 5.54 11.78
C PRO A 82 11.56 6.38 11.78
N TRP A 83 11.86 7.02 10.64
CA TRP A 83 13.07 7.84 10.46
C TRP A 83 13.14 8.98 11.49
N PRO A 84 14.37 9.43 11.86
CA PRO A 84 14.55 10.63 12.64
C PRO A 84 13.91 11.83 11.92
N ARG A 85 13.42 12.80 12.69
CA ARG A 85 12.83 14.05 12.23
C ARG A 85 13.84 14.87 11.44
N GLU A 86 15.13 14.77 11.77
CA GLU A 86 16.22 15.35 11.00
C GLU A 86 16.19 14.95 9.52
N ALA A 87 15.84 13.69 9.18
CA ALA A 87 15.71 13.26 7.80
C ALA A 87 14.65 14.09 7.03
N TYR A 88 13.52 14.37 7.68
CA TYR A 88 12.48 15.23 7.12
C TYR A 88 12.90 16.70 7.10
N GLY A 89 13.69 17.15 8.07
CA GLY A 89 14.32 18.47 8.07
C GLY A 89 15.26 18.68 6.88
N ASP A 90 16.05 17.67 6.52
CA ASP A 90 16.91 17.72 5.33
C ASP A 90 16.12 17.76 4.03
N ILE A 91 15.00 17.03 3.95
CA ILE A 91 14.06 17.12 2.82
C ILE A 91 13.52 18.55 2.71
N VAL A 92 13.10 19.16 3.83
CA VAL A 92 12.63 20.56 3.84
C VAL A 92 13.70 21.51 3.32
N ARG A 93 14.94 21.40 3.79
CA ARG A 93 16.05 22.26 3.35
C ARG A 93 16.34 22.06 1.87
N TYR A 94 16.37 20.82 1.39
CA TYR A 94 16.57 20.51 -0.02
C TYR A 94 15.53 21.19 -0.93
N PHE A 95 14.24 21.04 -0.61
CA PHE A 95 13.17 21.67 -1.40
C PHE A 95 13.08 23.19 -1.20
N SER A 96 13.63 23.72 -0.10
CA SER A 96 13.79 25.17 0.08
C SER A 96 14.76 25.73 -0.96
N LEU A 97 15.86 25.02 -1.27
CA LEU A 97 16.81 25.43 -2.31
C LEU A 97 16.18 25.42 -3.70
N ALA A 98 15.24 24.50 -3.94
CA ALA A 98 14.46 24.43 -5.18
C ALA A 98 13.33 25.48 -5.26
N ASN A 99 13.12 26.28 -4.21
CA ASN A 99 12.03 27.26 -4.09
C ASN A 99 10.65 26.66 -4.42
N ALA A 100 10.36 25.46 -3.89
CA ALA A 100 9.06 24.83 -4.05
C ALA A 100 7.92 25.78 -3.62
N ALA A 101 6.80 25.76 -4.34
CA ALA A 101 5.63 26.58 -4.02
C ALA A 101 4.95 26.14 -2.72
N SER A 102 5.00 24.84 -2.42
CA SER A 102 4.52 24.20 -1.19
C SER A 102 5.28 22.89 -1.00
N LEU A 103 5.46 22.46 0.24
CA LEU A 103 6.00 21.14 0.57
C LEU A 103 5.04 20.43 1.54
N THR A 104 4.42 19.34 1.10
CA THR A 104 3.42 18.62 1.89
C THR A 104 3.95 17.28 2.33
N PHE A 105 3.86 16.99 3.63
CA PHE A 105 4.16 15.67 4.17
C PHE A 105 2.87 14.90 4.43
N ASP A 106 2.68 13.79 3.70
CA ASP A 106 1.64 12.81 4.00
C ASP A 106 2.10 11.81 5.07
N VAL A 107 2.48 12.34 6.24
CA VAL A 107 2.94 11.58 7.39
C VAL A 107 2.39 12.24 8.66
N LEU A 108 1.86 11.41 9.55
CA LEU A 108 1.43 11.85 10.88
C LEU A 108 2.58 11.67 11.88
N PHE A 109 2.94 12.76 12.55
CA PHE A 109 3.93 12.77 13.63
C PHE A 109 3.20 12.84 14.97
N THR A 110 2.59 11.72 15.36
CA THR A 110 1.71 11.62 16.53
C THR A 110 2.45 11.44 17.86
N GLU A 111 3.66 10.90 17.82
CA GLU A 111 4.51 10.66 18.97
C GLU A 111 5.81 11.49 18.88
N PRO A 112 6.43 11.83 20.03
CA PRO A 112 7.77 12.38 20.07
C PRO A 112 8.77 11.49 19.33
N SER A 113 9.81 12.10 18.79
CA SER A 113 10.88 11.38 18.12
C SER A 113 11.57 10.38 19.06
N LEU A 114 11.85 9.19 18.52
CA LEU A 114 12.68 8.17 19.17
C LEU A 114 14.14 8.63 19.34
N TYR A 115 14.54 9.69 18.64
CA TYR A 115 15.89 10.26 18.63
C TYR A 115 16.03 11.47 19.56
N GLY A 116 15.01 11.74 20.38
CA GLY A 116 15.00 12.78 21.41
C GLY A 116 14.38 14.10 20.97
N ASN A 117 14.06 14.95 21.94
CA ASN A 117 13.29 16.18 21.70
C ASN A 117 13.96 17.16 20.73
N ALA A 118 15.30 17.22 20.74
CA ALA A 118 16.06 18.09 19.83
C ALA A 118 15.82 17.74 18.35
N ASP A 119 15.51 16.48 18.05
CA ASP A 119 15.20 16.02 16.70
C ASP A 119 13.88 16.64 16.19
N ASP A 120 12.82 16.59 17.00
CA ASP A 120 11.55 17.27 16.70
C ASP A 120 11.73 18.80 16.60
N GLU A 121 12.52 19.40 17.50
CA GLU A 121 12.80 20.85 17.50
C GLU A 121 13.51 21.30 16.22
N ASN A 122 14.52 20.55 15.78
CA ASN A 122 15.29 20.82 14.57
C ASN A 122 14.41 20.73 13.32
N PHE A 123 13.54 19.73 13.24
CA PHE A 123 12.59 19.61 12.14
C PHE A 123 11.57 20.75 12.15
N ALA A 124 11.01 21.07 13.31
CA ALA A 124 10.09 22.18 13.45
C ALA A 124 10.74 23.53 13.07
N GLN A 125 12.03 23.71 13.38
CA GLN A 125 12.79 24.87 12.94
C GLN A 125 12.94 24.91 11.41
N ALA A 126 13.34 23.80 10.78
CA ALA A 126 13.45 23.73 9.32
C ALA A 126 12.10 24.07 8.63
N CYS A 127 10.98 23.56 9.16
CA CYS A 127 9.65 23.90 8.66
C CYS A 127 9.33 25.40 8.79
N ARG A 128 9.67 26.02 9.93
CA ARG A 128 9.46 27.46 10.16
C ARG A 128 10.31 28.32 9.22
N GLU A 129 11.56 27.94 8.99
CA GLU A 129 12.49 28.64 8.09
C GLU A 129 12.04 28.56 6.62
N ASN A 130 11.53 27.40 6.20
CA ASN A 130 10.95 27.24 4.86
C ASN A 130 9.66 28.05 4.68
N GLY A 131 8.78 28.06 5.69
CA GLY A 131 7.54 28.84 5.71
C GLY A 131 6.43 28.38 4.76
N LYS A 132 6.63 27.29 4.01
CA LYS A 132 5.68 26.74 3.02
C LYS A 132 5.38 25.25 3.24
N VAL A 133 5.75 24.71 4.41
CA VAL A 133 5.48 23.32 4.77
C VAL A 133 4.03 23.16 5.21
N VAL A 134 3.36 22.13 4.69
CA VAL A 134 2.01 21.71 5.06
C VAL A 134 2.08 20.30 5.65
N HIS A 135 1.59 20.15 6.87
CA HIS A 135 1.53 18.85 7.56
C HIS A 135 0.15 18.22 7.44
N THR A 136 0.10 16.89 7.34
CA THR A 136 -1.14 16.14 7.58
C THR A 136 -1.59 16.37 9.02
N PHE A 137 -2.89 16.64 9.18
CA PHE A 137 -3.52 16.78 10.49
C PHE A 137 -4.55 15.66 10.67
N TYR A 138 -4.65 15.13 11.89
CA TYR A 138 -5.70 14.20 12.28
C TYR A 138 -6.66 14.90 13.24
N TYR A 139 -7.93 15.03 12.86
CA TYR A 139 -8.96 15.57 13.72
C TYR A 139 -9.50 14.47 14.64
N SER A 140 -9.34 14.64 15.95
CA SER A 140 -9.90 13.75 16.96
C SER A 140 -10.90 14.52 17.82
N ASP A 141 -12.18 14.15 17.73
CA ASP A 141 -13.21 14.62 18.66
C ASP A 141 -13.15 13.78 19.93
N LYS A 142 -12.82 14.39 21.07
CA LYS A 142 -12.70 13.68 22.37
C LYS A 142 -14.06 13.27 22.96
N ASN A 143 -15.18 13.66 22.34
CA ASN A 143 -16.52 13.52 22.91
C ASN A 143 -17.43 12.51 22.19
N LYS A 144 -16.89 11.55 21.43
CA LYS A 144 -17.65 10.41 20.88
C LYS A 144 -16.95 9.09 21.10
#